data_AF-T1BNZ5-F1
#
_entry.id   AF-T1BNZ5-F1
#
_cell.length_a   1.000
_cell.length_b   1.000
_cell.length_c   1.000
_cell.angle_alpha   90.00
_cell.angle_beta   90.00
_cell.angle_gamma   90.00
#
_symmetry.space_group_name_H-M   'P 1'
#
loop_
_entity.id
_entity.type
_entity.pdbx_description
1 polymer ?
#
loop_
_entity_poly.entity_id
_entity_poly.type
_entity_poly.pdbx_seq_one_letter_code
_entity_poly.pdbx_strand_id
1 'polypeptide(L)'
;ELIELQRWVKLRGKRLCVLFEGRDAAGKGGTIKALTEKLETRNYRIVALGKPGEAEQGQWYFQRYVPHLPQAGEIVLFDRSWYYRAVVEPALGFCTRAQYRRFLDDCPVFEELLVRDGIILLKYWLAVDQAEQERRFRARADDPAKRWKLSPVDLASRR
;
A
#
# COMPACT_ATOMS: atom_id res chain seq x y z
N GLU A 1 -21.56 4.62 10.02
CA GLU A 1 -20.78 3.53 9.38
C GLU A 1 -19.27 3.58 9.67
N LEU A 2 -18.41 4.37 9.02
CA LEU A 2 -16.94 4.30 9.25
C LEU A 2 -16.49 4.59 10.70
N ILE A 3 -17.15 5.53 11.37
CA ILE A 3 -16.92 5.81 12.80
C ILE A 3 -17.34 4.61 13.66
N GLU A 4 -18.43 3.93 13.31
CA GLU A 4 -18.91 2.75 14.03
C GLU A 4 -17.97 1.56 13.80
N LEU A 5 -17.45 1.39 12.59
CA LEU A 5 -16.40 0.43 12.29
C LEU A 5 -15.18 0.67 13.18
N GLN A 6 -14.68 1.91 13.24
CA GLN A 6 -13.53 2.24 14.07
C GLN A 6 -13.80 2.00 15.56
N ARG A 7 -14.98 2.37 16.05
CA ARG A 7 -15.41 2.06 17.43
C ARG A 7 -15.46 0.57 17.68
N TRP A 8 -15.99 -0.22 16.74
CA TRP A 8 -16.02 -1.68 16.84
C TRP A 8 -14.61 -2.27 16.88
N VAL A 9 -13.71 -1.83 15.99
CA VAL A 9 -12.31 -2.26 15.97
C VAL A 9 -11.68 -2.03 17.33
N LYS A 10 -11.83 -0.81 17.88
CA LYS A 10 -11.32 -0.43 19.19
C LYS A 10 -11.91 -1.24 20.34
N LEU A 11 -13.24 -1.25 20.48
CA LEU A 11 -13.94 -1.88 21.60
C LEU A 11 -13.76 -3.40 21.64
N ARG A 12 -13.58 -4.04 20.48
CA ARG A 12 -13.39 -5.49 20.36
C ARG A 12 -11.92 -5.89 20.25
N GLY A 13 -10.99 -4.95 20.37
CA GLY A 13 -9.55 -5.20 20.25
C GLY A 13 -9.15 -5.81 18.89
N LYS A 14 -9.94 -5.58 17.84
CA LYS A 14 -9.63 -6.08 16.50
C LYS A 14 -8.46 -5.31 15.91
N ARG A 15 -7.78 -5.93 14.95
CA ARG A 15 -6.60 -5.39 14.29
C ARG A 15 -6.87 -5.39 12.80
N LEU A 16 -7.03 -4.21 12.20
CA LEU A 16 -7.39 -4.09 10.80
C LEU A 16 -6.20 -3.57 10.00
N CYS A 17 -5.76 -4.35 9.01
CA CYS A 17 -4.71 -3.98 8.07
C CYS A 17 -5.32 -3.90 6.66
N VAL A 18 -5.20 -2.75 6.01
CA VAL A 18 -5.75 -2.52 4.67
C VAL A 18 -4.62 -2.13 3.73
N LEU A 19 -4.40 -2.92 2.68
CA LEU A 19 -3.41 -2.66 1.64
C LEU A 19 -4.08 -2.01 0.44
N PHE A 20 -3.60 -0.83 0.04
CA PHE A 20 -4.00 -0.20 -1.20
C PHE A 20 -2.89 -0.35 -2.24
N GLU A 21 -3.18 -1.20 -3.23
CA GLU A 21 -2.36 -1.41 -4.41
C GLU A 21 -3.08 -0.94 -5.67
N GLY A 22 -2.34 -0.86 -6.77
CA GLY A 22 -2.86 -0.45 -8.07
C GLY A 22 -1.87 0.40 -8.84
N ARG A 23 -2.19 0.62 -10.11
CA ARG A 23 -1.37 1.44 -11.01
C ARG A 23 -1.16 2.85 -10.46
N ASP A 24 -0.11 3.51 -10.94
CA ASP A 24 0.05 4.93 -10.67
C ASP A 24 -1.10 5.73 -11.29
N ALA A 25 -1.52 6.76 -10.55
CA ALA A 25 -2.76 7.51 -10.78
C ALA A 25 -4.09 6.75 -10.62
N ALA A 26 -4.11 5.50 -10.14
CA ALA A 26 -5.36 4.76 -9.92
C ALA A 26 -6.27 5.34 -8.82
N GLY A 27 -5.71 6.10 -7.87
CA GLY A 27 -6.50 6.80 -6.84
C GLY A 27 -6.22 6.42 -5.39
N LYS A 28 -5.20 5.56 -5.13
CA LYS A 28 -4.83 5.06 -3.79
C LYS A 28 -4.87 6.13 -2.68
N GLY A 29 -4.03 7.16 -2.79
CA GLY A 29 -3.99 8.24 -1.81
C GLY A 29 -5.30 9.05 -1.69
N GLY A 30 -6.08 9.15 -2.77
CA GLY A 30 -7.41 9.78 -2.72
C GLY A 30 -8.42 8.96 -1.93
N THR A 31 -8.43 7.64 -2.15
CA THR A 31 -9.25 6.69 -1.39
C THR A 31 -8.86 6.68 0.09
N ILE A 32 -7.57 6.61 0.40
CA ILE A 32 -7.08 6.69 1.79
C ILE A 32 -7.53 8.00 2.44
N LYS A 33 -7.36 9.14 1.74
CA LYS A 33 -7.79 10.44 2.23
C LYS A 33 -9.29 10.44 2.55
N ALA A 34 -10.13 10.02 1.61
CA ALA A 34 -11.58 9.98 1.78
C ALA A 34 -12.03 9.09 2.96
N LEU A 35 -11.35 7.96 3.19
CA LEU A 35 -11.60 7.10 4.36
C LEU A 35 -11.23 7.83 5.65
N THR A 36 -10.01 8.38 5.72
CA THR A 36 -9.48 8.99 6.94
C THR A 36 -10.15 10.30 7.32
N GLU A 37 -10.72 11.05 6.38
CA GLU A 37 -11.50 12.28 6.65
C GLU A 37 -12.72 12.03 7.57
N LYS A 38 -13.18 10.78 7.69
CA LYS A 38 -14.32 10.40 8.54
C LYS A 38 -13.91 9.68 9.82
N LEU A 39 -12.63 9.38 10.01
CA LEU A 39 -12.12 8.60 11.15
C LEU A 39 -11.52 9.50 12.23
N GLU A 40 -11.58 9.06 13.48
CA GLU A 40 -10.90 9.71 14.59
C GLU A 40 -9.40 9.40 14.55
N THR A 41 -8.54 10.41 14.69
CA THR A 41 -7.12 10.32 14.35
C THR A 41 -6.28 9.42 15.24
N ARG A 42 -6.73 9.10 16.47
CA ARG A 42 -5.92 8.32 17.43
C ARG A 42 -5.90 6.82 17.15
N ASN A 43 -6.88 6.27 16.44
CA ASN A 43 -7.02 4.82 16.26
C ASN A 43 -6.85 4.38 14.79
N TYR A 44 -6.18 5.19 13.98
CA TYR A 44 -5.66 4.75 12.68
C TYR A 44 -4.28 5.35 12.40
N ARG A 45 -3.53 4.70 11.49
CA ARG A 45 -2.34 5.30 10.89
C ARG A 45 -2.19 4.92 9.42
N ILE A 46 -1.51 5.80 8.69
CA ILE A 46 -1.16 5.59 7.29
C ILE A 46 0.32 5.20 7.23
N VAL A 47 0.63 4.15 6.48
CA VAL A 47 2.00 3.70 6.21
C VAL A 47 2.27 3.92 4.73
N ALA A 48 3.22 4.81 4.45
CA ALA A 48 3.67 5.12 3.09
C ALA A 48 5.20 5.06 3.06
N LEU A 49 5.75 3.84 2.93
CA LEU A 49 7.19 3.64 2.95
C LEU A 49 7.82 4.08 1.63
N GLY A 50 8.94 4.79 1.73
CA GLY A 50 9.78 5.13 0.57
C GLY A 50 10.61 3.94 0.07
N LYS A 51 11.48 4.23 -0.91
CA LYS A 51 12.49 3.29 -1.40
C LYS A 51 13.32 2.75 -0.21
N PRO A 52 13.58 1.43 -0.15
CA PRO A 52 14.37 0.87 0.94
C PRO A 52 15.80 1.43 0.94
N GLY A 53 16.29 1.81 2.12
CA GLY A 53 17.69 2.16 2.33
C GLY A 53 18.63 0.95 2.20
N GLU A 54 19.95 1.18 2.25
CA GLU A 54 20.95 0.12 2.10
C GLU A 54 20.78 -1.01 3.14
N ALA A 55 20.57 -0.65 4.41
CA ALA A 55 20.33 -1.62 5.47
C ALA A 55 19.04 -2.43 5.23
N GLU A 56 17.95 -1.78 4.81
CA GLU A 56 16.67 -2.45 4.52
C GLU A 56 16.78 -3.39 3.30
N GLN A 57 17.65 -3.10 2.34
CA GLN A 57 17.91 -3.99 1.20
C GLN A 57 18.65 -5.26 1.59
N GLY A 58 19.47 -5.22 2.64
CA GLY A 58 20.14 -6.38 3.22
C GLY A 58 19.28 -7.20 4.19
N GLN A 59 18.10 -6.70 4.57
CA GLN A 59 17.18 -7.37 5.50
C GLN A 59 16.31 -8.40 4.78
N TRP A 60 15.62 -9.22 5.58
CA TRP A 60 14.50 -9.98 5.07
C TRP A 60 13.40 -9.03 4.55
N TYR A 61 12.82 -9.33 3.38
CA TYR A 61 11.98 -8.37 2.67
C TYR A 61 10.78 -7.84 3.49
N PHE A 62 10.12 -8.73 4.23
CA PHE A 62 8.96 -8.35 5.04
C PHE A 62 9.35 -7.60 6.33
N GLN A 63 10.62 -7.64 6.74
CA GLN A 63 11.09 -7.09 8.02
C GLN A 63 10.75 -5.61 8.18
N ARG A 64 10.89 -4.80 7.13
CA ARG A 64 10.56 -3.38 7.20
C ARG A 64 9.06 -3.10 7.36
N TYR A 65 8.20 -4.04 6.99
CA TYR A 65 6.74 -3.88 7.07
C TYR A 65 6.18 -4.34 8.43
N VAL A 66 6.84 -5.32 9.07
CA VAL A 66 6.41 -5.90 10.35
C VAL A 66 6.24 -4.87 11.48
N PRO A 67 7.16 -3.90 11.70
CA PRO A 67 6.99 -2.84 12.71
C PRO A 67 5.74 -1.99 12.50
N HIS A 68 5.16 -2.04 11.30
CA HIS A 68 3.98 -1.28 10.92
C HIS A 68 2.70 -2.12 10.91
N LEU A 69 2.67 -3.33 11.48
CA LEU A 69 1.44 -4.10 11.63
C LEU A 69 0.54 -3.54 12.76
N PRO A 70 -0.80 -3.67 12.66
CA PRO A 70 -1.73 -3.10 13.62
C PRO A 70 -1.61 -3.71 15.02
N GLN A 71 -1.68 -2.85 16.04
CA GLN A 71 -1.92 -3.26 17.43
C GLN A 71 -3.42 -3.39 17.72
N ALA A 72 -3.79 -3.99 18.87
CA ALA A 72 -5.19 -4.17 19.26
C ALA A 72 -5.97 -2.84 19.25
N GLY A 73 -7.07 -2.81 18.51
CA GLY A 73 -7.90 -1.60 18.35
C GLY A 73 -7.44 -0.64 17.26
N GLU A 74 -6.40 -0.99 16.50
CA GLU A 74 -5.81 -0.12 15.48
C GLU A 74 -6.26 -0.49 14.05
N ILE A 75 -6.45 0.55 13.23
CA ILE A 75 -6.59 0.44 11.77
C ILE A 75 -5.31 0.95 11.11
N VAL A 76 -4.67 0.12 10.29
CA VAL A 76 -3.48 0.50 9.52
C VAL A 76 -3.79 0.49 8.04
N LEU A 77 -3.55 1.61 7.38
CA LEU A 77 -3.75 1.80 5.95
C LEU A 77 -2.39 1.89 5.25
N PHE A 78 -2.05 0.92 4.43
CA PHE A 78 -0.82 0.91 3.63
C PHE A 78 -1.09 1.58 2.27
N ASP A 79 -0.43 2.72 2.00
CA ASP A 79 -0.31 3.30 0.65
C ASP A 79 0.88 2.66 -0.05
N ARG A 80 0.60 1.61 -0.82
CA ARG A 80 1.55 0.56 -1.22
C ARG A 80 2.04 -0.27 -0.02
N SER A 81 2.45 -1.50 -0.30
CA SER A 81 2.77 -2.52 0.70
C SER A 81 3.94 -3.40 0.24
N TRP A 82 4.07 -4.60 0.81
CA TRP A 82 4.99 -5.63 0.33
C TRP A 82 4.70 -6.08 -1.12
N TYR A 83 3.50 -5.83 -1.66
CA TYR A 83 3.22 -6.06 -3.08
C TYR A 83 4.00 -5.16 -4.04
N TYR A 84 4.78 -4.20 -3.54
CA TYR A 84 5.74 -3.46 -4.37
C TYR A 84 6.68 -4.39 -5.14
N ARG A 85 7.12 -5.50 -4.53
CA ARG A 85 7.91 -6.55 -5.19
C ARG A 85 7.14 -7.37 -6.20
N ALA A 86 5.82 -7.47 -6.10
CA ALA A 86 5.02 -8.17 -7.10
C ALA A 86 4.79 -7.35 -8.37
N VAL A 87 4.86 -6.01 -8.26
CA VAL A 87 4.34 -5.10 -9.28
C VAL A 87 5.43 -4.19 -9.85
N VAL A 88 6.09 -3.42 -8.99
CA VAL A 88 6.96 -2.32 -9.42
C VAL A 88 8.41 -2.76 -9.53
N GLU A 89 8.92 -3.50 -8.54
CA GLU A 89 10.31 -3.97 -8.57
C GLU A 89 10.66 -4.77 -9.85
N PRO A 90 9.87 -5.76 -10.30
CA PRO A 90 10.21 -6.53 -11.51
C PRO A 90 10.11 -5.70 -12.78
N ALA A 91 9.15 -4.76 -12.87
CA ALA A 91 8.96 -3.92 -14.05
C ALA A 91 10.12 -2.92 -14.26
N LEU A 92 10.79 -2.52 -13.18
CA LEU A 92 11.89 -1.56 -13.21
C LEU A 92 13.27 -2.19 -12.96
N GLY A 93 13.34 -3.50 -12.79
CA GLY A 93 14.59 -4.20 -12.49
C GLY A 93 15.15 -3.93 -11.10
N PHE A 94 14.32 -3.54 -10.12
CA PHE A 94 14.74 -3.33 -8.73
C PHE A 94 14.82 -4.60 -7.89
N CYS A 95 14.39 -5.74 -8.45
CA CYS A 95 14.61 -7.05 -7.86
C CYS A 95 15.08 -8.05 -8.91
N THR A 96 15.80 -9.08 -8.46
CA THR A 96 16.14 -10.22 -9.31
C THR A 96 14.92 -11.11 -9.55
N ARG A 97 14.94 -11.89 -10.64
CA ARG A 97 13.89 -12.89 -10.90
C ARG A 97 13.72 -13.90 -9.76
N ALA A 98 14.82 -14.24 -9.08
CA ALA A 98 14.81 -15.13 -7.92
C ALA A 98 14.10 -14.48 -6.72
N GLN A 99 14.39 -13.21 -6.43
CA GLN A 99 13.69 -12.45 -5.37
C GLN A 99 12.20 -12.30 -5.66
N TYR A 100 11.83 -12.03 -6.91
CA TYR A 100 10.43 -11.95 -7.33
C TYR A 100 9.69 -13.28 -7.11
N ARG A 101 10.24 -14.40 -7.60
CA ARG A 101 9.64 -15.72 -7.42
C ARG A 101 9.50 -16.08 -5.94
N ARG A 102 10.58 -15.91 -5.18
CA ARG A 102 10.57 -16.14 -3.74
C ARG A 102 9.48 -15.31 -3.03
N PHE A 103 9.27 -14.06 -3.44
CA PHE A 103 8.20 -13.25 -2.88
C PHE A 103 6.81 -13.81 -3.19
N LEU A 104 6.56 -14.32 -4.40
CA LEU A 104 5.28 -14.95 -4.73
C LEU A 104 4.99 -16.19 -3.89
N ASP A 105 6.03 -16.93 -3.51
CA ASP A 105 5.92 -18.10 -2.63
C ASP A 105 5.78 -17.71 -1.15
N ASP A 106 6.60 -16.76 -0.68
CA ASP A 106 6.67 -16.34 0.73
C ASP A 106 5.48 -15.46 1.15
N CYS A 107 4.92 -14.64 0.25
CA CYS A 107 3.87 -13.67 0.58
C CYS A 107 2.57 -14.30 1.11
N PRO A 108 2.01 -15.37 0.49
CA PRO A 108 0.86 -16.06 1.05
C PRO A 108 1.11 -16.62 2.45
N VAL A 109 2.30 -17.20 2.68
CA VAL A 109 2.70 -17.74 3.99
C VAL A 109 2.80 -16.64 5.03
N PHE A 110 3.41 -15.50 4.68
CA PHE A 110 3.48 -14.34 5.55
C PHE A 110 2.08 -13.85 5.95
N GLU A 111 1.18 -13.69 4.98
CA GLU A 111 -0.19 -13.23 5.22
C GLU A 111 -1.01 -14.24 6.03
N GLU A 112 -0.81 -15.54 5.83
CA GLU A 112 -1.45 -16.60 6.61
C GLU A 112 -1.10 -16.46 8.10
N LEU A 113 0.17 -16.19 8.43
CA LEU A 113 0.59 -15.96 9.82
C LEU A 113 -0.14 -14.76 10.44
N LEU A 114 -0.33 -13.68 9.68
CA LEU A 114 -1.05 -12.48 10.16
C LEU A 114 -2.53 -12.79 10.42
N VAL A 115 -3.19 -13.45 9.47
CA VAL A 115 -4.62 -13.77 9.58
C VAL A 115 -4.87 -14.80 10.68
N ARG A 116 -4.01 -15.81 10.80
CA ARG A 116 -4.08 -16.83 11.86
C ARG A 116 -3.93 -16.22 13.26
N ASP A 117 -3.07 -15.21 13.40
CA ASP A 117 -2.92 -14.46 14.64
C ASP A 117 -4.16 -13.60 14.96
N GLY A 118 -4.98 -13.26 13.95
CA GLY A 118 -6.24 -12.54 14.11
C GLY A 118 -6.24 -11.12 13.54
N ILE A 119 -5.25 -10.78 12.69
CA ILE A 119 -5.29 -9.56 11.90
C ILE A 119 -6.30 -9.73 10.76
N ILE A 120 -7.24 -8.80 10.66
CA ILE A 120 -8.15 -8.69 9.53
C ILE A 120 -7.37 -8.01 8.41
N LEU A 121 -6.99 -8.78 7.38
CA LEU A 121 -6.22 -8.29 6.24
C LEU A 121 -7.12 -8.07 5.02
N LEU A 122 -7.25 -6.82 4.57
CA LEU A 122 -7.96 -6.45 3.36
C LEU A 122 -6.97 -5.98 2.30
N LYS A 123 -7.10 -6.50 1.06
CA LYS A 123 -6.18 -6.19 -0.04
C LYS A 123 -6.98 -5.63 -1.22
N TYR A 124 -6.78 -4.36 -1.52
CA TYR A 124 -7.48 -3.68 -2.61
C TYR A 124 -6.53 -3.39 -3.76
N TRP A 125 -6.91 -3.82 -4.96
CA TRP A 125 -6.30 -3.38 -6.20
C TRP A 125 -7.19 -2.35 -6.89
N LEU A 126 -6.77 -1.08 -6.91
CA LEU A 126 -7.47 -0.04 -7.65
C LEU A 126 -7.08 -0.13 -9.12
N ALA A 127 -8.01 -0.65 -9.92
CA ALA A 127 -7.89 -0.68 -11.37
C ALA A 127 -8.28 0.67 -11.97
N VAL A 128 -7.52 1.10 -12.96
CA VAL A 128 -7.83 2.25 -13.80
C VAL A 128 -7.54 1.84 -15.24
N ASP A 129 -8.43 2.21 -16.15
CA ASP A 129 -8.19 1.99 -17.57
C ASP A 129 -7.03 2.87 -18.08
N GLN A 130 -6.40 2.46 -19.17
CA GLN A 130 -5.22 3.15 -19.70
C GLN A 130 -5.53 4.59 -20.13
N ALA A 131 -6.73 4.82 -20.67
CA ALA A 131 -7.14 6.13 -21.18
C ALA A 131 -7.30 7.14 -20.03
N GLU A 132 -7.94 6.72 -18.95
CA GLU A 132 -8.14 7.47 -17.72
C GLU A 132 -6.82 7.67 -16.98
N GLN A 133 -5.92 6.68 -17.00
CA GLN A 133 -4.56 6.83 -16.45
C GLN A 133 -3.81 7.96 -17.16
N GLU A 134 -3.79 7.95 -18.49
CA GLU A 134 -3.12 8.96 -19.30
C GLU A 134 -3.77 10.35 -19.13
N ARG A 135 -5.11 10.41 -19.08
CA ARG A 135 -5.85 11.65 -18.80
C ARG A 135 -5.44 12.24 -17.44
N ARG A 136 -5.34 11.41 -16.40
CA ARG A 136 -4.90 11.85 -15.06
C ARG A 136 -3.44 12.28 -15.04
N PHE A 137 -2.57 11.64 -15.82
CA PHE A 137 -1.17 12.08 -15.93
C PHE A 137 -1.04 13.45 -16.59
N ARG A 138 -1.77 13.70 -17.68
CA ARG A 138 -1.80 15.03 -18.33
C ARG A 138 -2.31 16.10 -17.37
N ALA A 139 -3.45 15.85 -16.71
CA ALA A 139 -4.01 16.77 -15.73
C ALA A 139 -3.04 17.09 -14.56
N ARG A 140 -2.16 16.15 -14.18
CA ARG A 140 -1.11 16.40 -13.16
C ARG A 140 0.08 17.19 -13.69
N ALA A 141 0.44 17.01 -14.96
CA ALA A 141 1.51 17.77 -15.60
C ALA A 141 1.10 19.25 -15.76
N ASP A 142 -0.17 19.47 -16.09
CA ASP A 142 -0.74 20.80 -16.32
C ASP A 142 -1.00 21.57 -15.01
N ASP A 143 -1.19 20.88 -13.88
CA ASP A 143 -1.43 21.46 -12.56
C ASP A 143 -0.13 21.57 -11.73
N PRO A 144 0.43 22.78 -11.50
CA PRO A 144 1.65 22.97 -10.74
C PRO A 144 1.61 22.37 -9.32
N ALA A 145 0.44 22.35 -8.67
CA ALA A 145 0.28 21.82 -7.33
C ALA A 145 0.29 20.28 -7.28
N LYS A 146 0.16 19.61 -8.44
CA LYS A 146 0.12 18.14 -8.55
C LYS A 146 1.31 17.56 -9.30
N ARG A 147 2.19 18.37 -9.89
CA ARG A 147 3.39 17.91 -10.62
C ARG A 147 4.29 16.99 -9.81
N TRP A 148 4.43 17.24 -8.51
CA TRP A 148 5.22 16.39 -7.60
C TRP A 148 4.72 14.93 -7.53
N LYS A 149 3.49 14.66 -7.95
CA LYS A 149 2.90 13.31 -8.02
C LYS A 149 3.26 12.55 -9.30
N LEU A 150 4.13 13.11 -10.14
CA LEU A 150 4.69 12.45 -11.32
C LEU A 150 6.10 11.96 -10.99
N SER A 151 6.32 10.65 -11.11
CA SER A 151 7.62 10.01 -10.88
C SER A 151 8.21 9.46 -12.18
N PRO A 152 9.53 9.21 -12.23
CA PRO A 152 10.15 8.50 -13.37
C PRO A 152 9.54 7.11 -13.62
N VAL A 153 9.02 6.47 -12.56
CA VAL A 153 8.27 5.20 -12.65
C VAL A 153 7.00 5.37 -13.47
N ASP A 154 6.30 6.49 -13.28
CA ASP A 154 5.05 6.77 -13.97
C ASP A 154 5.26 6.87 -15.49
N LEU A 155 6.38 7.46 -15.92
CA LEU A 155 6.75 7.56 -17.32
C LEU A 155 7.10 6.20 -17.94
N ALA A 156 7.81 5.34 -17.20
CA ALA A 156 8.12 3.98 -17.64
C ALA A 156 6.85 3.11 -17.75
N SER A 157 5.84 3.35 -16.91
CA SER A 157 4.58 2.61 -16.89
C SER A 157 3.59 2.93 -18.04
N ARG A 158 3.93 3.89 -18.91
CA ARG A 158 3.09 4.29 -20.07
C ARG A 158 3.20 3.35 -21.27
N ARG A 159 4.13 2.40 -21.27
CA ARG A 159 4.36 1.43 -22.35
C ARG A 159 3.65 0.11 -22.09
#